data_AF-A0A2S7WWV7-F1
#
_entry.id   AF-A0A2S7WWV7-F1
#
_cell.length_a   1.000
_cell.length_b   1.000
_cell.length_c   1.000
_cell.angle_alpha   90.00
_cell.angle_beta   90.00
_cell.angle_gamma   90.00
#
_symmetry.space_group_name_H-M   'P 1'
#
loop_
_entity.id
_entity.type
_entity.pdbx_description
1 polymer ?
#
loop_
_entity_poly.entity_id
_entity_poly.type
_entity_poly.pdbx_seq_one_letter_code
_entity_poly.pdbx_strand_id
1 'polypeptide(L)'
;MKAFTIGRNENNDYKIDNNTVSGAHAELHIADDFKTFTLKDLNSTNGTSVNGQNIISKKIDEKQRIQLGTFSLESEELFSQLQAYILKNRTEFINEFHQLKEIEIKYNKEKQNVNKYFKLKSALFKGGITIGLMLLVYNNAYVKSIEGIRIYLMLGIGTIGGIISTASISDKKVKEKLEDLYIDFSETFHCPKCKFDMTSKSWRFWKSKKKCPKCKCNWIK
;
A
#
# COMPACT_ATOMS: atom_id res chain seq x y z
N MET A 1 -13.61 21.47 9.62
CA MET A 1 -14.67 20.44 9.44
C MET A 1 -15.70 20.61 10.56
N LYS A 2 -16.96 20.19 10.40
CA LYS A 2 -17.92 20.21 11.53
C LYS A 2 -17.52 19.13 12.56
N ALA A 3 -17.84 19.35 13.83
CA ALA A 3 -17.66 18.36 14.88
C ALA A 3 -18.62 17.17 14.66
N PHE A 4 -18.17 15.97 15.04
CA PHE A 4 -18.97 14.75 14.98
C PHE A 4 -19.77 14.61 16.27
N THR A 5 -21.08 14.65 16.17
CA THR A 5 -21.99 14.79 17.32
C THR A 5 -22.46 13.43 17.84
N ILE A 6 -22.56 13.30 19.16
CA ILE A 6 -22.94 12.06 19.86
C ILE A 6 -24.05 12.37 20.87
N GLY A 7 -25.12 11.58 20.84
CA GLY A 7 -26.20 11.74 21.81
C GLY A 7 -27.44 10.92 21.47
N ARG A 8 -28.51 11.11 22.25
CA ARG A 8 -29.75 10.35 22.10
C ARG A 8 -30.66 10.85 20.97
N ASN A 9 -30.56 12.13 20.60
CA ASN A 9 -31.39 12.70 19.54
C ASN A 9 -31.03 12.11 18.17
N GLU A 10 -32.03 12.01 17.28
CA GLU A 10 -31.89 11.52 15.90
C GLU A 10 -30.97 12.37 15.01
N ASN A 11 -30.72 13.62 15.39
CA ASN A 11 -29.92 14.55 14.61
C ASN A 11 -28.41 14.46 14.89
N ASN A 12 -27.99 13.61 15.83
CA ASN A 12 -26.56 13.36 16.07
C ASN A 12 -25.98 12.46 14.98
N ASP A 13 -24.69 12.64 14.69
CA ASP A 13 -23.97 11.78 13.75
C ASP A 13 -23.83 10.34 14.29
N TYR A 14 -23.73 10.19 15.62
CA TYR A 14 -23.77 8.92 16.34
C TYR A 14 -24.90 8.91 17.36
N LYS A 15 -26.01 8.28 16.99
CA LYS A 15 -27.18 8.16 17.86
C LYS A 15 -27.02 7.00 18.84
N ILE A 16 -27.33 7.26 20.11
CA ILE A 16 -27.35 6.24 21.17
C ILE A 16 -28.72 6.24 21.83
N ASP A 17 -29.44 5.13 21.71
CA ASP A 17 -30.74 4.97 22.35
C ASP A 17 -30.59 4.53 23.81
N ASN A 18 -30.31 5.49 24.69
CA ASN A 18 -30.19 5.24 26.12
C ASN A 18 -30.63 6.45 26.95
N ASN A 19 -31.51 6.22 27.92
CA ASN A 19 -32.10 7.29 28.75
C ASN A 19 -31.08 8.07 29.60
N THR A 20 -29.90 7.50 29.89
CA THR A 20 -28.84 8.21 30.63
C THR A 20 -27.97 9.08 29.71
N VAL A 21 -28.15 8.97 28.39
CA VAL A 21 -27.48 9.80 27.39
C VAL A 21 -28.37 11.01 27.06
N SER A 22 -27.86 12.21 27.32
CA SER A 22 -28.48 13.48 26.91
C SER A 22 -28.72 13.55 25.39
N GLY A 23 -29.71 14.36 24.98
CA GLY A 23 -30.09 14.53 23.58
C GLY A 23 -28.93 14.96 22.69
N ALA A 24 -28.19 15.99 23.09
CA ALA A 24 -26.84 16.30 22.61
C ALA A 24 -25.91 16.10 23.81
N HIS A 25 -25.07 15.05 23.78
CA HIS A 25 -24.32 14.64 24.96
C HIS A 25 -22.86 15.08 24.87
N ALA A 26 -22.22 14.75 23.74
CA ALA A 26 -20.82 15.03 23.51
C ALA A 26 -20.57 15.29 22.02
N GLU A 27 -19.43 15.87 21.71
CA GLU A 27 -18.95 16.04 20.36
C GLU A 27 -17.48 15.65 20.25
N LEU A 28 -17.11 15.12 19.08
CA LEU A 28 -15.74 14.82 18.70
C LEU A 28 -15.22 15.88 17.74
N HIS A 29 -14.20 16.59 18.19
CA HIS A 29 -13.47 17.54 17.38
C HIS A 29 -12.35 16.80 16.64
N ILE A 30 -12.35 16.92 15.32
CA ILE A 30 -11.40 16.28 14.43
C ILE A 30 -10.38 17.35 14.02
N ALA A 31 -9.11 17.12 14.36
CA ALA A 31 -8.03 18.02 13.94
C ALA A 31 -7.79 17.95 12.42
N ASP A 32 -7.05 18.92 11.89
CA ASP A 32 -6.73 19.01 10.46
C ASP A 32 -5.88 17.83 9.93
N ASP A 33 -5.25 17.06 10.83
CA ASP A 33 -4.54 15.83 10.51
C ASP A 33 -5.46 14.62 10.26
N PHE A 34 -6.76 14.75 10.56
CA PHE A 34 -7.79 13.70 10.51
C PHE A 34 -7.46 12.43 11.32
N LYS A 35 -6.55 12.53 12.30
CA LYS A 35 -6.08 11.42 13.14
C LYS A 35 -6.13 11.74 14.63
N THR A 36 -6.13 13.02 14.98
CA THR A 36 -6.25 13.49 16.35
C THR A 36 -7.70 13.86 16.64
N PHE A 37 -8.26 13.24 17.67
CA PHE A 37 -9.65 13.40 18.09
C PHE A 37 -9.73 13.88 19.53
N THR A 38 -10.55 14.89 19.76
CA THR A 38 -10.82 15.41 21.10
C THR A 38 -12.29 15.26 21.41
N LEU A 39 -12.61 14.45 22.42
CA LEU A 39 -13.96 14.27 22.94
C LEU A 39 -14.26 15.39 23.91
N LYS A 40 -15.38 16.07 23.70
CA LYS A 40 -15.85 17.18 24.53
C LYS A 40 -17.28 16.91 24.99
N ASP A 41 -17.49 16.98 26.30
CA ASP A 41 -18.83 16.91 26.89
C ASP A 41 -19.58 18.23 26.65
N LEU A 42 -20.88 18.14 26.34
CA LEU A 42 -21.74 19.29 26.06
C LEU A 42 -22.62 19.67 27.26
N ASN A 43 -22.04 19.63 28.46
CA ASN A 43 -22.76 19.81 29.73
C ASN A 43 -23.91 18.80 29.88
N SER A 44 -23.58 17.54 29.61
CA SER A 44 -24.54 16.44 29.68
C SER A 44 -25.01 16.20 31.11
N THR A 45 -26.22 15.63 31.26
CA THR A 45 -26.86 15.46 32.58
C THR A 45 -26.09 14.50 33.49
N ASN A 46 -25.53 13.44 32.92
CA ASN A 46 -24.83 12.40 33.68
C ASN A 46 -23.30 12.42 33.46
N GLY A 47 -22.80 13.36 32.66
CA GLY A 47 -21.38 13.51 32.35
C GLY A 47 -20.85 12.48 31.35
N THR A 48 -19.67 12.82 30.81
CA THR A 48 -18.84 11.93 29.98
C THR A 48 -17.60 11.51 30.77
N SER A 49 -17.25 10.23 30.72
CA SER A 49 -16.02 9.70 31.33
C SER A 49 -15.17 8.93 30.33
N VAL A 50 -13.85 8.96 30.53
CA VAL A 50 -12.87 8.23 29.73
C VAL A 50 -11.92 7.49 30.65
N ASN A 51 -11.90 6.16 30.56
CA ASN A 51 -11.21 5.27 31.48
C ASN A 51 -11.61 5.52 32.95
N GLY A 52 -12.90 5.76 33.19
CA GLY A 52 -13.45 5.98 34.54
C GLY A 52 -13.20 7.38 35.12
N GLN A 53 -12.57 8.29 34.38
CA GLN A 53 -12.36 9.67 34.80
C GLN A 53 -13.31 10.59 34.04
N ASN A 54 -14.09 11.40 34.76
CA ASN A 54 -14.96 12.41 34.15
C ASN A 54 -14.13 13.47 33.42
N ILE A 55 -14.61 13.87 32.25
CA ILE A 55 -13.93 14.84 31.39
C ILE A 55 -14.88 15.97 31.00
N ILE A 56 -14.30 17.14 30.75
CA ILE A 56 -14.95 18.21 29.99
C ILE A 56 -14.46 18.16 28.54
N SER A 57 -13.15 17.95 28.36
CA SER A 57 -12.51 17.77 27.06
C SER A 57 -11.27 16.90 27.23
N LYS A 58 -11.08 15.89 26.38
CA LYS A 58 -9.92 15.00 26.40
C LYS A 58 -9.59 14.48 25.01
N LYS A 59 -8.29 14.41 24.70
CA LYS A 59 -7.82 13.71 23.50
C LYS A 59 -8.02 12.20 23.69
N ILE A 60 -8.66 11.56 22.72
CA ILE A 60 -8.99 10.13 22.77
C ILE A 60 -8.38 9.34 21.62
N ASP A 61 -8.29 8.03 21.81
CA ASP A 61 -7.91 7.03 20.81
C ASP A 61 -8.80 5.78 20.91
N GLU A 62 -8.69 4.87 19.95
CA GLU A 62 -9.51 3.66 19.82
C GLU A 62 -9.41 2.70 21.02
N LYS A 63 -8.37 2.81 21.85
CA LYS A 63 -8.11 1.89 22.97
C LYS A 63 -8.73 2.36 24.29
N GLN A 64 -9.22 3.58 24.33
CA GLN A 64 -9.81 4.14 25.55
C GLN A 64 -11.25 3.69 25.72
N ARG A 65 -11.67 3.46 26.96
CA ARG A 65 -13.07 3.16 27.29
C ARG A 65 -13.82 4.46 27.49
N ILE A 66 -14.86 4.68 26.69
CA ILE A 66 -15.67 5.90 26.73
C ILE A 66 -17.02 5.56 27.34
N GLN A 67 -17.46 6.37 28.30
CA GLN A 67 -18.76 6.21 28.93
C GLN A 67 -19.54 7.53 28.86
N LEU A 68 -20.81 7.44 28.48
CA LEU A 68 -21.75 8.56 28.39
C LEU A 68 -22.89 8.27 29.37
N GLY A 69 -22.91 8.98 30.50
CA GLY A 69 -23.74 8.58 31.63
C GLY A 69 -23.43 7.16 32.10
N THR A 70 -24.41 6.25 32.05
CA THR A 70 -24.20 4.84 32.38
C THR A 70 -23.85 3.97 31.18
N PHE A 71 -24.00 4.48 29.96
CA PHE A 71 -23.79 3.74 28.73
C PHE A 71 -22.29 3.63 28.42
N SER A 72 -21.76 2.40 28.37
CA SER A 72 -20.41 2.13 27.87
C SER A 72 -20.45 2.05 26.36
N LEU A 73 -19.62 2.86 25.71
CA LEU A 73 -19.59 2.97 24.26
C LEU A 73 -18.48 2.08 23.71
N GLU A 74 -18.78 1.31 22.67
CA GLU A 74 -17.80 0.47 21.98
C GLU A 74 -16.90 1.32 21.10
N SER A 75 -15.66 1.52 21.55
CA SER A 75 -14.72 2.43 20.88
C SER A 75 -14.43 2.04 19.44
N GLU A 76 -14.34 0.74 19.13
CA GLU A 76 -14.13 0.29 17.75
C GLU A 76 -15.26 0.72 16.80
N GLU A 77 -16.52 0.63 17.25
CA GLU A 77 -17.68 1.02 16.46
C GLU A 77 -17.72 2.54 16.24
N LEU A 78 -17.50 3.33 17.29
CA LEU A 78 -17.45 4.79 17.21
C LEU A 78 -16.40 5.26 16.21
N PHE A 79 -15.18 4.72 16.30
CA PHE A 79 -14.11 5.12 15.40
C PHE A 79 -14.37 4.66 13.96
N SER A 80 -14.99 3.50 13.75
CA SER A 80 -15.44 3.07 12.42
C SER A 80 -16.43 4.07 11.80
N GLN A 81 -17.46 4.49 12.56
CA GLN A 81 -18.43 5.48 12.09
C GLN A 81 -17.80 6.86 11.89
N LEU A 82 -16.89 7.28 12.79
CA LEU A 82 -16.13 8.52 12.68
C LEU A 82 -15.28 8.55 11.41
N GLN A 83 -14.58 7.45 11.08
CA GLN A 83 -13.80 7.34 9.85
C GLN A 83 -14.69 7.42 8.61
N ALA A 84 -15.87 6.78 8.62
CA ALA A 84 -16.84 6.90 7.54
C ALA A 84 -17.32 8.35 7.37
N TYR A 85 -17.59 9.06 8.47
CA TYR A 85 -17.94 10.47 8.47
C TYR A 85 -16.82 11.35 7.91
N ILE A 86 -15.57 11.11 8.32
CA ILE A 86 -14.38 11.80 7.78
C ILE A 86 -14.29 11.58 6.28
N LEU A 87 -14.33 10.32 5.81
CA LEU A 87 -14.22 10.00 4.39
C LEU A 87 -15.32 10.66 3.55
N LYS A 88 -16.55 10.71 4.07
CA LYS A 88 -17.69 11.34 3.40
C LYS A 88 -17.46 12.84 3.23
N ASN A 89 -17.14 13.54 4.32
CA ASN A 89 -17.09 15.00 4.38
C ASN A 89 -15.77 15.61 3.92
N ARG A 90 -14.65 14.90 4.08
CA ARG A 90 -13.32 15.36 3.68
C ARG A 90 -13.22 15.44 2.16
N THR A 91 -12.64 16.53 1.67
CA THR A 91 -12.41 16.76 0.23
C THR A 91 -10.93 16.72 -0.13
N GLU A 92 -10.03 17.00 0.81
CA GLU A 92 -8.59 17.12 0.57
C GLU A 92 -7.81 15.89 1.04
N PHE A 93 -7.17 15.16 0.12
CA PHE A 93 -6.41 13.93 0.39
C PHE A 93 -4.97 14.04 -0.12
N ILE A 94 -4.35 15.20 0.12
CA ILE A 94 -3.04 15.54 -0.43
C ILE A 94 -1.96 14.59 0.10
N ASN A 95 -1.88 14.42 1.43
CA ASN A 95 -0.83 13.62 2.07
C ASN A 95 -0.92 12.14 1.68
N GLU A 96 -2.13 11.57 1.69
CA GLU A 96 -2.39 10.19 1.29
C GLU A 96 -2.09 9.98 -0.19
N PHE A 97 -2.48 10.93 -1.05
CA PHE A 97 -2.12 10.87 -2.46
C PHE A 97 -0.61 10.95 -2.68
N HIS A 98 0.11 11.72 -1.88
CA HIS A 98 1.57 11.80 -1.94
C HIS A 98 2.25 10.48 -1.56
N GLN A 99 1.71 9.72 -0.59
CA GLN A 99 2.23 8.40 -0.22
C GLN A 99 2.14 7.38 -1.37
N LEU A 100 1.15 7.51 -2.27
CA LEU A 100 1.04 6.66 -3.46
C LEU A 100 2.29 6.73 -4.37
N LYS A 101 3.01 7.86 -4.35
CA LYS A 101 4.27 8.00 -5.11
C LYS A 101 5.32 6.99 -4.66
N GLU A 102 5.46 6.80 -3.35
CA GLU A 102 6.44 5.88 -2.77
C GLU A 102 6.07 4.43 -3.09
N ILE A 103 4.77 4.12 -3.08
CA ILE A 103 4.23 2.81 -3.49
C ILE A 103 4.60 2.50 -4.95
N GLU A 104 4.37 3.43 -5.88
CA GLU A 104 4.73 3.24 -7.29
C GLU A 104 6.26 3.09 -7.49
N ILE A 105 7.07 3.88 -6.78
CA ILE A 105 8.53 3.77 -6.84
C ILE A 105 8.99 2.40 -6.34
N LYS A 106 8.44 1.93 -5.21
CA LYS A 106 8.74 0.62 -4.63
C LYS A 106 8.38 -0.50 -5.61
N TYR A 107 7.17 -0.48 -6.16
CA TYR A 107 6.70 -1.46 -7.17
C TYR A 107 7.66 -1.53 -8.37
N ASN A 108 8.01 -0.38 -8.95
CA ASN A 108 8.91 -0.34 -10.11
C ASN A 108 10.32 -0.87 -9.79
N LYS A 109 10.84 -0.58 -8.59
CA LYS A 109 12.13 -1.11 -8.13
C LYS A 109 12.10 -2.63 -7.98
N GLU A 110 11.07 -3.17 -7.34
CA GLU A 110 10.91 -4.62 -7.15
C GLU A 110 10.72 -5.35 -8.47
N LYS A 111 9.92 -4.78 -9.39
CA LYS A 111 9.75 -5.28 -10.76
C LYS A 111 11.07 -5.39 -11.52
N GLN A 112 11.94 -4.39 -11.39
CA GLN A 112 13.28 -4.43 -11.98
C GLN A 112 14.18 -5.47 -11.32
N ASN A 113 14.11 -5.61 -9.99
CA ASN A 113 14.90 -6.59 -9.24
C ASN A 113 14.54 -8.03 -9.61
N VAL A 114 13.25 -8.33 -9.76
CA VAL A 114 12.77 -9.65 -10.23
C VAL A 114 13.38 -9.95 -11.61
N ASN A 115 13.24 -9.03 -12.57
CA ASN A 115 13.81 -9.21 -13.90
C ASN A 115 15.34 -9.39 -13.89
N LYS A 116 16.07 -8.58 -13.12
CA LYS A 116 17.53 -8.68 -12.99
C LYS A 116 17.96 -10.01 -12.38
N TYR A 117 17.29 -10.45 -11.31
CA TYR A 117 17.58 -11.69 -10.61
C TYR A 117 17.46 -12.90 -11.55
N PHE A 118 16.33 -13.04 -12.24
CA PHE A 118 16.11 -14.19 -13.14
C PHE A 118 17.00 -14.13 -14.38
N LYS A 119 17.24 -12.94 -14.96
CA LYS A 119 18.21 -12.77 -16.05
C LYS A 119 19.60 -13.25 -15.63
N LEU A 120 20.10 -12.80 -14.48
CA LEU A 120 21.41 -13.20 -13.96
C LEU A 120 21.48 -14.72 -13.69
N LYS A 121 20.45 -15.29 -13.05
CA LYS A 121 20.40 -16.73 -12.75
C LYS A 121 20.45 -17.58 -14.04
N SER A 122 19.70 -17.17 -15.06
CA SER A 122 19.71 -17.86 -16.37
C SER A 122 21.05 -17.72 -17.09
N ALA A 123 21.69 -16.55 -16.99
CA ALA A 123 23.01 -16.30 -17.57
C ALA A 123 24.10 -17.15 -16.90
N LEU A 124 24.08 -17.27 -15.57
CA LEU A 124 25.02 -18.11 -14.81
C LEU A 124 24.88 -19.59 -15.17
N PHE A 125 23.65 -20.09 -15.28
CA PHE A 125 23.41 -21.49 -15.68
C PHE A 125 23.95 -21.79 -17.09
N LYS A 126 23.67 -20.92 -18.07
CA LYS A 126 24.18 -21.04 -19.44
C LYS A 126 25.70 -20.88 -19.53
N GLY A 127 26.26 -19.96 -18.75
CA GLY A 127 27.70 -19.75 -18.62
C GLY A 127 28.41 -21.01 -18.11
N GLY A 128 27.83 -21.66 -17.09
CA GLY A 128 28.32 -22.94 -16.57
C GLY A 128 28.36 -24.04 -17.64
N ILE A 129 27.31 -24.17 -18.46
CA ILE A 129 27.29 -25.13 -19.58
C ILE A 129 28.38 -24.82 -20.60
N THR A 130 28.55 -23.54 -20.97
CA THR A 130 29.55 -23.10 -21.95
C THR A 130 30.97 -23.41 -21.47
N ILE A 131 31.27 -23.10 -20.21
CA ILE A 131 32.57 -23.39 -19.58
C ILE A 131 32.78 -24.91 -19.50
N GLY A 132 31.76 -25.68 -19.14
CA GLY A 132 31.81 -27.14 -19.11
C GLY A 132 32.16 -27.74 -20.48
N LEU A 133 31.53 -27.26 -21.56
CA LEU A 133 31.83 -27.67 -22.93
C LEU A 133 33.26 -27.30 -23.34
N MET A 134 33.73 -26.10 -22.99
CA MET A 134 35.12 -25.70 -23.23
C MET A 134 36.11 -26.63 -22.52
N LEU A 135 35.86 -27.00 -21.26
CA LEU A 135 36.70 -27.91 -20.49
C LEU A 135 36.71 -29.33 -21.08
N LEU A 136 35.56 -29.82 -21.56
CA LEU A 136 35.45 -31.10 -22.26
C LEU A 136 36.29 -31.12 -23.54
N VAL A 137 36.20 -30.07 -24.37
CA VAL A 137 37.00 -29.94 -25.59
C VAL A 137 38.49 -29.82 -25.28
N TYR A 138 38.84 -29.09 -24.23
CA TYR A 138 40.23 -28.89 -23.81
C TYR A 138 40.90 -30.19 -23.34
N ASN A 139 40.20 -31.02 -22.56
CA ASN A 139 40.73 -32.26 -21.99
C ASN A 139 40.60 -33.49 -22.90
N ASN A 140 39.97 -33.36 -24.07
CA ASN A 140 39.76 -34.48 -24.98
C ASN A 140 41.05 -34.83 -25.76
N ALA A 141 41.53 -36.08 -25.59
CA ALA A 141 42.76 -36.56 -26.22
C ALA A 141 42.72 -36.61 -27.76
N TYR A 142 41.55 -36.90 -28.35
CA TYR A 142 41.37 -36.96 -29.80
C TYR A 142 41.43 -35.57 -30.44
N VAL A 143 40.72 -34.60 -29.85
CA VAL A 143 40.75 -33.20 -30.30
C VAL A 143 42.14 -32.59 -30.15
N LYS A 144 42.93 -33.04 -29.17
CA LYS A 144 44.33 -32.63 -28.98
C LYS A 144 45.26 -33.15 -30.09
N SER A 145 44.93 -34.24 -30.77
CA SER A 145 45.75 -34.83 -31.82
C SER A 145 45.62 -34.13 -33.18
N ILE A 146 44.57 -33.32 -33.38
CA ILE A 146 44.31 -32.59 -34.62
C ILE A 146 44.81 -31.16 -34.45
N GLU A 147 45.85 -30.77 -35.17
CA GLU A 147 46.47 -29.45 -35.04
C GLU A 147 45.52 -28.33 -35.53
N GLY A 148 45.48 -27.21 -34.80
CA GLY A 148 44.68 -26.03 -35.16
C GLY A 148 43.17 -26.08 -34.84
N ILE A 149 42.51 -27.24 -34.95
CA ILE A 149 41.03 -27.32 -34.85
C ILE A 149 40.48 -26.97 -33.45
N ARG A 150 41.26 -27.25 -32.39
CA ARG A 150 40.87 -27.01 -31.00
C ARG A 150 40.56 -25.53 -30.71
N ILE A 151 41.35 -24.61 -31.28
CA ILE A 151 41.19 -23.17 -31.04
C ILE A 151 39.89 -22.67 -31.68
N TYR A 152 39.62 -23.09 -32.92
CA TYR A 152 38.38 -22.74 -33.62
C TYR A 152 37.15 -23.29 -32.89
N LEU A 153 37.21 -24.52 -32.36
CA LEU A 153 36.13 -25.09 -31.55
C LEU A 153 35.88 -24.30 -30.25
N MET A 154 36.94 -23.91 -29.54
CA MET A 154 36.80 -23.10 -28.31
C MET A 154 36.22 -21.70 -28.60
N LEU A 155 36.65 -21.03 -29.67
CA LEU A 155 36.10 -19.75 -30.10
C LEU A 155 34.63 -19.88 -30.53
N GLY A 156 34.28 -20.94 -31.26
CA GLY A 156 32.89 -21.23 -31.64
C GLY A 156 31.99 -21.44 -30.42
N ILE A 157 32.41 -22.25 -29.46
CA ILE A 157 31.64 -22.48 -28.22
C ILE A 157 31.48 -21.18 -27.42
N GLY A 158 32.54 -20.37 -27.32
CA GLY A 158 32.50 -19.10 -26.57
C GLY A 158 31.57 -18.07 -27.20
N THR A 159 31.62 -17.92 -28.52
CA THR A 159 30.75 -16.99 -29.26
C THR A 159 29.28 -17.42 -29.18
N ILE A 160 29.00 -18.70 -29.41
CA ILE A 160 27.65 -19.26 -29.30
C ILE A 160 27.12 -19.12 -27.87
N GLY A 161 27.89 -19.49 -26.85
CA GLY A 161 27.52 -19.36 -25.45
C GLY A 161 27.25 -17.91 -25.02
N GLY A 162 28.08 -16.97 -25.49
CA GLY A 162 27.89 -15.54 -25.26
C GLY A 162 26.57 -15.02 -25.82
N ILE A 163 26.24 -15.37 -27.07
CA ILE A 163 24.96 -14.98 -27.69
C ILE A 163 23.78 -15.59 -26.94
N ILE A 164 23.82 -16.89 -26.63
CA ILE A 164 22.75 -17.61 -25.91
C ILE A 164 22.56 -17.05 -24.50
N SER A 165 23.62 -16.57 -23.84
CA SER A 165 23.54 -15.95 -22.50
C SER A 165 22.66 -14.69 -22.47
N THR A 166 22.65 -13.92 -23.57
CA THR A 166 21.83 -12.70 -23.69
C THR A 166 20.38 -12.97 -24.07
N ALA A 167 20.09 -14.14 -24.64
CA ALA A 167 18.73 -14.52 -25.02
C ALA A 167 17.84 -14.66 -23.77
N SER A 168 16.79 -13.84 -23.72
CA SER A 168 15.79 -13.86 -22.65
C SER A 168 14.96 -15.13 -22.75
N ILE A 169 15.20 -16.10 -21.85
CA ILE A 169 14.28 -17.24 -21.70
C ILE A 169 13.08 -16.74 -20.91
N SER A 170 11.88 -16.90 -21.49
CA SER A 170 10.60 -16.62 -20.85
C SER A 170 10.41 -17.58 -19.67
N ASP A 171 10.87 -17.19 -18.49
CA ASP A 171 10.69 -17.96 -17.27
C ASP A 171 9.25 -17.79 -16.78
N LYS A 172 8.43 -18.83 -16.84
CA LYS A 172 7.05 -18.84 -16.31
C LYS A 172 6.99 -18.27 -14.88
N LYS A 173 8.03 -18.56 -14.08
CA LYS A 173 8.23 -18.07 -12.71
C LYS A 173 8.42 -16.55 -12.62
N VAL A 174 9.01 -15.92 -13.63
CA VAL A 174 9.12 -14.45 -13.70
C VAL A 174 7.73 -13.86 -13.89
N LYS A 175 6.93 -14.40 -14.81
CA LYS A 175 5.58 -13.90 -15.07
C LYS A 175 4.71 -14.01 -13.82
N GLU A 176 4.68 -15.18 -13.19
CA GLU A 176 3.97 -15.43 -11.93
C GLU A 176 4.38 -14.43 -10.85
N LYS A 177 5.69 -14.25 -10.62
CA LYS A 177 6.17 -13.29 -9.60
C LYS A 177 5.88 -11.82 -9.94
N LEU A 178 5.81 -11.48 -11.22
CA LEU A 178 5.43 -10.14 -11.67
C LEU A 178 3.92 -9.90 -11.56
N GLU A 179 3.12 -10.94 -11.74
CA GLU A 179 1.67 -10.93 -11.53
C GLU A 179 1.37 -10.75 -10.04
N ASP A 180 1.99 -11.53 -9.15
CA ASP A 180 1.86 -11.37 -7.69
C ASP A 180 2.19 -9.93 -7.25
N LEU A 181 3.33 -9.42 -7.74
CA LEU A 181 3.76 -8.06 -7.44
C LEU A 181 2.78 -7.00 -7.96
N TYR A 182 2.13 -7.27 -9.10
CA TYR A 182 1.11 -6.37 -9.64
C TYR A 182 -0.19 -6.44 -8.83
N ILE A 183 -0.58 -7.61 -8.34
CA ILE A 183 -1.74 -7.76 -7.45
C ILE A 183 -1.54 -6.92 -6.19
N ASP A 184 -0.40 -7.07 -5.49
CA ASP A 184 -0.06 -6.30 -4.29
C ASP A 184 -0.06 -4.78 -4.56
N PHE A 185 0.52 -4.38 -5.69
CA PHE A 185 0.50 -2.98 -6.12
C PHE A 185 -0.91 -2.50 -6.41
N SER A 186 -1.73 -3.33 -7.05
CA SER A 186 -3.10 -2.97 -7.38
C SER A 186 -3.91 -2.73 -6.13
N GLU A 187 -3.85 -3.59 -5.11
CA GLU A 187 -4.58 -3.43 -3.85
C GLU A 187 -4.28 -2.10 -3.13
N THR A 188 -3.04 -1.61 -3.25
CA THR A 188 -2.57 -0.41 -2.54
C THR A 188 -2.69 0.87 -3.36
N PHE A 189 -2.59 0.80 -4.70
CA PHE A 189 -2.55 1.98 -5.58
C PHE A 189 -3.94 2.44 -6.03
N HIS A 190 -4.71 2.92 -5.07
CA HIS A 190 -6.09 3.39 -5.25
C HIS A 190 -6.31 4.82 -4.75
N CYS A 191 -7.41 5.42 -5.19
CA CYS A 191 -7.87 6.69 -4.61
C CYS A 191 -8.15 6.52 -3.11
N PRO A 192 -7.57 7.36 -2.24
CA PRO A 192 -7.71 7.23 -0.78
C PRO A 192 -9.15 7.44 -0.28
N LYS A 193 -9.98 8.17 -1.02
CA LYS A 193 -11.39 8.42 -0.68
C LYS A 193 -12.34 7.31 -1.16
N CYS A 194 -12.30 6.99 -2.46
CA CYS A 194 -13.34 6.17 -3.11
C CYS A 194 -12.87 4.82 -3.65
N LYS A 195 -11.60 4.46 -3.37
CA LYS A 195 -10.98 3.22 -3.83
C LYS A 195 -11.02 3.01 -5.36
N PHE A 196 -11.08 4.11 -6.12
CA PHE A 196 -10.94 4.06 -7.58
C PHE A 196 -9.55 3.54 -7.96
N ASP A 197 -9.48 2.57 -8.87
CA ASP A 197 -8.24 1.99 -9.37
C ASP A 197 -7.44 3.00 -10.19
N MET A 198 -6.16 3.14 -9.83
CA MET A 198 -5.25 4.09 -10.45
C MET A 198 -4.11 3.39 -11.19
N THR A 199 -4.03 2.06 -11.17
CA THR A 199 -2.91 1.28 -11.73
C THR A 199 -2.72 1.43 -13.24
N SER A 200 -3.78 1.81 -13.96
CA SER A 200 -3.76 1.99 -15.42
C SER A 200 -2.82 3.10 -15.90
N LYS A 201 -2.44 4.06 -15.03
CA LYS A 201 -1.56 5.19 -15.35
C LYS A 201 -0.63 5.49 -14.17
N SER A 202 0.47 6.18 -14.45
CA SER A 202 1.45 6.50 -13.43
C SER A 202 0.95 7.54 -12.41
N TRP A 203 1.59 7.59 -11.24
CA TRP A 203 1.29 8.61 -10.23
C TRP A 203 1.44 10.02 -10.79
N ARG A 204 2.48 10.25 -11.63
CA ARG A 204 2.70 11.55 -12.30
C ARG A 204 1.52 11.96 -13.19
N PHE A 205 0.92 11.02 -13.90
CA PHE A 205 -0.28 11.28 -14.70
C PHE A 205 -1.44 11.72 -13.80
N TRP A 206 -1.72 10.97 -12.73
CA TRP A 206 -2.82 11.30 -11.81
C TRP A 206 -2.59 12.61 -11.06
N LYS A 207 -1.33 12.92 -10.73
CA LYS A 207 -0.92 14.21 -10.17
C LYS A 207 -1.36 15.35 -11.10
N SER A 208 -1.14 15.22 -12.41
CA SER A 208 -1.53 16.27 -13.37
C SER A 208 -3.03 16.57 -13.38
N LYS A 209 -3.88 15.59 -13.01
CA LYS A 209 -5.33 15.74 -12.97
C LYS A 209 -5.83 16.50 -11.74
N LYS A 210 -5.01 16.67 -10.71
CA LYS A 210 -5.29 17.35 -9.42
C LYS A 210 -6.43 16.79 -8.58
N LYS A 211 -7.44 16.15 -9.20
CA LYS A 211 -8.63 15.60 -8.56
C LYS A 211 -8.95 14.19 -9.04
N CYS A 212 -9.62 13.42 -8.20
CA CYS A 212 -10.12 12.11 -8.56
C CYS A 212 -11.19 12.20 -9.66
N PRO A 213 -11.12 11.38 -10.73
CA PRO A 213 -12.14 11.37 -11.78
C PRO A 213 -13.51 10.91 -11.27
N LYS A 214 -13.54 9.98 -10.30
CA LYS A 214 -14.75 9.36 -9.72
C LYS A 214 -15.39 10.22 -8.63
N CYS A 215 -14.69 10.44 -7.50
CA CYS A 215 -15.27 11.14 -6.34
C CYS A 215 -14.91 12.64 -6.23
N LYS A 216 -14.14 13.17 -7.18
CA LYS A 216 -13.73 14.59 -7.24
C LYS A 216 -12.93 15.11 -6.04
N CYS A 217 -12.39 14.25 -5.17
CA CYS A 217 -11.50 14.68 -4.09
C CYS A 217 -10.22 15.33 -4.62
N ASN A 218 -9.70 16.32 -3.90
CA ASN A 218 -8.48 17.05 -4.23
C ASN A 218 -7.25 16.26 -3.77
N TRP A 219 -6.28 16.11 -4.66
CA TRP A 219 -5.00 15.43 -4.42
C TRP A 219 -3.83 16.39 -4.27
N ILE A 220 -4.03 17.63 -4.69
CA ILE A 220 -3.05 18.71 -4.68
C ILE A 220 -3.79 19.97 -4.23
N LYS A 221 -3.09 20.88 -3.57
CA LYS A 221 -3.58 22.23 -3.31
C LYS A 221 -3.85 22.99 -4.62
#